data_AF-A0A2U0S125-F1
#
_entry.id   AF-A0A2U0S125-F1
#
_cell.length_a   1.000
_cell.length_b   1.000
_cell.length_c   1.000
_cell.angle_alpha   90.00
_cell.angle_beta   90.00
_cell.angle_gamma   90.00
#
_symmetry.space_group_name_H-M   'P 1'
#
loop_
_entity.id
_entity.type
_entity.pdbx_description
1 polymer ?
#
loop_
_entity_poly.entity_id
_entity_poly.type
_entity_poly.pdbx_seq_one_letter_code
_entity_poly.pdbx_strand_id
1 'polypeptide(L)'
;MTKKPFPVSRKEERTQAEAKAMEYIKQKHARLERIFLSTVYREEDAWILHGEVKFKRAYFFTVEKTFKIQVNPETATVKSYEENVLSRHKLK
;
A
#
# COMPACT_ATOMS: atom_id res chain seq x y z
N MET A 1 -19.63 -4.80 29.75
CA MET A 1 -18.38 -5.55 29.45
C MET A 1 -17.57 -4.77 28.42
N THR A 2 -16.69 -3.88 28.87
CA THR A 2 -15.77 -3.14 28.01
C THR A 2 -14.64 -4.10 27.66
N LYS A 3 -14.62 -4.65 26.44
CA LYS A 3 -13.46 -5.39 25.95
C LYS A 3 -12.30 -4.41 25.90
N LYS A 4 -11.38 -4.49 26.88
CA LYS A 4 -10.09 -3.79 26.79
C LYS A 4 -9.43 -4.27 25.50
N PRO A 5 -8.92 -3.37 24.63
CA PRO A 5 -8.16 -3.82 23.48
C PRO A 5 -6.94 -4.55 24.04
N PHE A 6 -6.82 -5.84 23.73
CA PHE A 6 -5.56 -6.54 23.92
C PHE A 6 -4.50 -5.79 23.13
N PRO A 7 -3.27 -5.60 23.64
CA PRO A 7 -2.21 -5.01 22.86
C PRO A 7 -1.93 -5.94 21.67
N VAL A 8 -2.43 -5.56 20.50
CA VAL A 8 -2.19 -6.28 19.25
C VAL A 8 -0.67 -6.28 19.03
N SER A 9 -0.11 -7.43 18.65
CA SER A 9 1.33 -7.50 18.41
C SER A 9 1.69 -6.57 17.25
N ARG A 10 2.78 -5.82 17.35
CA ARG A 10 3.26 -4.96 16.23
C ARG A 10 3.36 -5.72 14.91
N LYS A 11 3.60 -7.03 14.96
CA LYS A 11 3.62 -7.91 13.78
C LYS A 11 2.24 -8.07 13.16
N GLU A 12 1.20 -8.25 13.97
CA GLU A 12 -0.19 -8.38 13.52
C GLU A 12 -0.70 -7.07 12.92
N GLU A 13 -0.42 -5.93 13.57
CA GLU A 13 -0.77 -4.59 13.04
C GLU A 13 -0.12 -4.35 11.67
N ARG A 14 1.15 -4.73 11.52
CA ARG A 14 1.88 -4.63 10.26
C ARG A 14 1.20 -5.48 9.18
N THR A 15 0.89 -6.75 9.47
CA THR A 15 0.23 -7.64 8.52
C THR A 15 -1.16 -7.12 8.14
N GLN A 16 -1.90 -6.56 9.08
CA GLN A 16 -3.20 -5.94 8.81
C GLN A 16 -3.07 -4.70 7.92
N ALA A 17 -2.05 -3.86 8.16
CA ALA A 17 -1.78 -2.70 7.33
C ALA A 17 -1.38 -3.09 5.89
N GLU A 18 -0.54 -4.12 5.73
CA GLU A 18 -0.18 -4.69 4.43
C GLU A 18 -1.42 -5.21 3.69
N ALA A 19 -2.27 -6.00 4.36
CA ALA A 19 -3.50 -6.52 3.78
C ALA A 19 -4.45 -5.40 3.31
N LYS A 20 -4.63 -4.37 4.14
CA LYS A 20 -5.49 -3.23 3.82
C LYS A 20 -4.95 -2.39 2.67
N ALA A 21 -3.64 -2.19 2.62
CA ALA A 21 -3.00 -1.52 1.51
C ALA A 21 -3.20 -2.28 0.19
N MET A 22 -2.99 -3.59 0.21
CA MET A 22 -3.19 -4.44 -0.97
C MET A 22 -4.64 -4.43 -1.45
N GLU A 23 -5.61 -4.50 -0.52
CA GLU A 23 -7.03 -4.42 -0.83
C GLU A 23 -7.38 -3.09 -1.52
N TYR A 24 -6.91 -1.97 -0.95
CA TYR A 24 -7.14 -0.64 -1.52
C TYR A 24 -6.57 -0.51 -2.94
N ILE A 25 -5.35 -0.98 -3.17
CA ILE A 25 -4.69 -0.91 -4.49
C ILE A 25 -5.42 -1.79 -5.52
N LYS A 26 -5.91 -2.97 -5.12
CA LYS A 26 -6.73 -3.83 -5.98
C LYS A 26 -8.04 -3.16 -6.39
N GLN A 27 -8.70 -2.46 -5.46
CA GLN A 27 -9.94 -1.73 -5.75
C GLN A 27 -9.69 -0.52 -6.66
N LYS A 28 -8.57 0.18 -6.47
CA LYS A 28 -8.20 1.36 -7.26
C LYS A 28 -7.86 1.02 -8.72
N HIS A 29 -7.26 -0.15 -8.97
CA HIS A 29 -6.81 -0.57 -10.31
C HIS A 29 -7.56 -1.78 -10.82
N ALA A 30 -8.55 -1.57 -11.70
CA ALA A 30 -9.40 -2.63 -12.26
C ALA A 30 -8.63 -3.74 -13.02
N ARG A 31 -7.44 -3.44 -13.55
CA ARG A 31 -6.60 -4.39 -14.31
C ARG A 31 -5.21 -4.52 -13.71
N LEU A 32 -5.17 -4.75 -12.40
CA LEU A 32 -3.96 -4.99 -11.65
C LEU A 32 -3.24 -6.25 -12.16
N GLU A 33 -1.95 -6.13 -12.43
CA GLU A 33 -1.08 -7.29 -12.74
C GLU A 33 -0.23 -7.70 -11.55
N ARG A 34 0.38 -6.71 -10.87
CA ARG A 34 1.30 -6.96 -9.77
C ARG A 34 1.30 -5.82 -8.77
N ILE A 35 1.44 -6.17 -7.50
CA ILE A 35 1.81 -5.27 -6.41
C ILE A 35 3.12 -5.81 -5.84
N PHE A 36 4.08 -4.92 -5.64
CA PHE A 36 5.31 -5.23 -4.93
C PHE A 36 5.44 -4.25 -3.76
N LEU A 37 5.48 -4.77 -2.53
CA LEU A 37 5.74 -3.96 -1.34
C LEU A 37 7.25 -3.96 -1.09
N SER A 38 7.86 -2.78 -1.08
CA SER A 38 9.30 -2.61 -0.90
C SER A 38 9.67 -2.34 0.55
N THR A 39 8.91 -1.48 1.24
CA THR A 39 9.24 -1.06 2.61
C THR A 39 7.97 -0.82 3.39
N VAL A 40 7.96 -1.32 4.63
CA VAL A 40 6.86 -1.14 5.57
C VAL A 40 7.47 -0.72 6.90
N TYR A 41 7.14 0.49 7.34
CA TYR A 41 7.62 1.02 8.60
C TYR A 41 6.53 1.78 9.33
N ARG A 42 6.73 1.96 10.63
CA ARG A 42 5.86 2.73 11.50
C ARG A 42 6.39 4.15 11.58
N GLU A 43 5.55 5.13 11.31
CA GLU A 43 5.84 6.55 11.49
C GLU A 43 4.74 7.13 12.37
N GLU A 44 5.11 7.54 13.58
CA GLU A 44 4.18 8.07 14.60
C GLU A 44 2.95 7.15 14.79
N ASP A 45 1.79 7.61 14.36
CA ASP A 45 0.48 6.96 14.45
C ASP A 45 0.00 6.40 13.10
N ALA A 46 0.90 6.13 12.15
CA ALA A 46 0.58 5.50 10.87
C ALA A 46 1.57 4.38 10.48
N TRP A 47 1.06 3.37 9.79
CA TRP A 47 1.88 2.46 9.01
C TRP A 47 2.09 3.07 7.64
N ILE A 48 3.35 3.22 7.25
CA ILE A 48 3.75 3.74 5.96
C ILE A 48 4.24 2.57 5.12
N LEU A 49 3.60 2.35 3.99
CA LEU A 49 3.96 1.31 3.05
C LEU A 49 4.36 1.95 1.72
N HIS A 50 5.53 1.56 1.24
CA HIS A 50 6.05 1.94 -0.06
C HIS A 50 6.12 0.70 -0.94
N GLY A 51 5.96 0.91 -2.24
CA GLY A 51 6.02 -0.16 -3.19
C GLY A 51 5.82 0.29 -4.62
N GLU A 52 5.60 -0.70 -5.46
CA GLU A 52 5.34 -0.54 -6.88
C GLU A 52 4.06 -1.27 -7.28
N VAL A 53 3.31 -0.67 -8.18
CA VAL A 53 2.10 -1.25 -8.75
C VAL A 53 2.21 -1.28 -10.26
N LYS A 54 1.87 -2.43 -10.84
CA LYS A 54 1.79 -2.65 -12.27
C LYS A 54 0.37 -3.00 -12.67
N PHE A 55 -0.18 -2.29 -13.66
CA PHE A 55 -1.54 -2.51 -14.15
C PHE A 55 -1.66 -2.22 -15.65
N LYS A 56 -2.63 -2.87 -16.32
CA LYS A 56 -2.91 -2.64 -17.74
C LYS A 56 -3.76 -1.38 -17.93
N ARG A 57 -3.30 -0.45 -18.76
CA ARG A 57 -4.07 0.75 -19.17
C ARG A 57 -4.81 0.55 -20.49
N ALA A 58 -4.21 -0.20 -21.42
CA ALA A 58 -4.81 -0.54 -22.72
C ALA A 58 -4.25 -1.87 -23.23
N TYR A 59 -4.85 -2.46 -24.26
CA TYR A 59 -4.63 -3.82 -24.77
C TYR A 59 -3.20 -4.39 -24.65
N PHE A 60 -2.16 -3.61 -24.97
CA PHE A 60 -0.75 -4.02 -24.85
C PHE A 60 0.10 -3.12 -23.94
N PHE A 61 -0.49 -2.13 -23.28
CA PHE A 61 0.25 -1.15 -22.48
C PHE A 61 0.06 -1.42 -20.99
N THR A 62 1.17 -1.77 -20.34
CA THR A 62 1.28 -1.84 -18.88
C THR A 62 1.91 -0.55 -18.37
N VAL A 63 1.40 -0.07 -17.24
CA VAL A 63 1.93 1.09 -16.53
C VAL A 63 2.48 0.58 -15.21
N GLU A 64 3.69 1.01 -14.89
CA GLU A 64 4.34 0.79 -13.60
C GLU A 64 4.42 2.14 -12.88
N LYS A 65 4.02 2.15 -11.61
CA LYS A 65 4.10 3.32 -10.72
C LYS A 65 4.66 2.93 -9.37
N THR A 66 5.38 3.83 -8.72
CA THR A 66 5.65 3.71 -7.29
C THR A 66 4.44 4.25 -6.52
N PHE A 67 4.20 3.71 -5.33
CA PHE A 67 3.16 4.19 -4.44
C PHE A 67 3.69 4.38 -3.01
N LYS A 68 3.07 5.33 -2.32
CA LYS A 68 3.15 5.49 -0.86
C LYS A 68 1.73 5.45 -0.32
N ILE A 69 1.49 4.60 0.66
CA ILE A 69 0.19 4.49 1.33
C ILE A 69 0.35 4.54 2.84
N GLN A 70 -0.53 5.29 3.48
CA GLN A 70 -0.58 5.44 4.92
C GLN A 70 -1.82 4.74 5.46
N VAL A 71 -1.64 3.85 6.43
CA VAL A 71 -2.72 3.11 7.07
C VAL A 71 -2.75 3.44 8.56
N ASN A 72 -3.93 3.83 9.05
CA ASN A 72 -4.15 4.01 10.48
C ASN A 72 -4.13 2.62 11.16
N PRO A 73 -3.25 2.39 12.14
CA PRO A 73 -3.14 1.12 12.87
C PRO A 73 -4.39 0.78 13.70
N GLU A 74 -5.08 1.78 14.25
CA GLU A 74 -6.19 1.60 15.20
C GLU A 74 -7.48 1.29 14.44
N THR A 75 -7.72 1.99 13.34
CA THR A 75 -8.94 1.85 12.54
C THR A 75 -8.76 0.97 11.31
N ALA A 76 -7.52 0.61 10.97
CA ALA A 76 -7.15 -0.10 9.75
C ALA A 76 -7.64 0.58 8.46
N THR A 77 -7.82 1.91 8.50
CA THR A 77 -8.28 2.71 7.35
C THR A 77 -7.10 3.37 6.64
N VAL A 78 -7.21 3.51 5.32
CA VAL A 78 -6.23 4.26 4.51
C VAL A 78 -6.40 5.76 4.78
N LYS A 79 -5.37 6.41 5.32
CA LYS A 79 -5.33 7.86 5.54
C LYS A 79 -4.99 8.61 4.25
N SER A 80 -4.00 8.12 3.51
CA SER A 80 -3.56 8.72 2.26
C SER A 80 -2.96 7.69 1.32
N TYR A 81 -3.01 8.01 0.02
CA TYR A 81 -2.47 7.19 -1.03
C TYR A 81 -1.98 8.06 -2.19
N GLU A 82 -0.71 7.94 -2.51
CA GLU A 82 -0.03 8.69 -3.55
C GLU A 82 0.64 7.72 -4.53
N GLU A 83 0.58 8.05 -5.82
CA GLU A 83 1.28 7.32 -6.87
C GLU A 83 2.18 8.28 -7.65
N ASN A 84 3.40 7.85 -7.92
CA ASN A 84 4.32 8.57 -8.76
C ASN A 84 4.64 7.74 -10.01
N VAL A 85 4.75 8.41 -11.15
CA VAL A 85 5.21 7.75 -12.38
C VAL A 85 6.64 7.31 -12.13
N LEU A 86 6.94 6.03 -12.40
CA LEU A 86 8.31 5.55 -12.48
C LEU A 86 8.98 6.26 -13.65
N SER A 87 9.62 7.40 -13.35
CA SER A 87 10.41 8.14 -14.32
C SER A 87 11.63 7.28 -14.64
N ARG A 88 11.54 6.48 -15.70
CA ARG A 88 12.71 5.87 -16.34
C ARG A 88 13.52 7.01 -16.97
N HIS A 89 14.29 7.74 -16.16
CA HIS A 89 15.31 8.61 -16.71
C HIS A 89 16.31 7.73 -17.43
N LYS A 90 16.28 7.88 -18.76
CA LYS A 90 17.14 7.31 -19.81
C LYS A 90 18.45 6.72 -19.27
N LEU A 91 18.61 5.40 -19.43
CA LEU A 91 19.93 4.85 -19.73
C LEU A 91 20.40 5.57 -21.00
N LYS A 92 21.47 6.35 -20.85
CA LYS A 92 22.18 7.02 -21.93
C LYS A 92 23.13 6.04 -22.59
#